data_AF-A0A0G1BX70-F1
#
_entry.id   AF-A0A0G1BX70-F1
#
_cell.length_a   1.000
_cell.length_b   1.000
_cell.length_c   1.000
_cell.angle_alpha   90.00
_cell.angle_beta   90.00
_cell.angle_gamma   90.00
#
_symmetry.space_group_name_H-M   'P 1'
#
loop_
_entity.id
_entity.type
_entity.pdbx_description
1 polymer ?
#
loop_
_entity_poly.entity_id
_entity_poly.type
_entity_poly.pdbx_seq_one_letter_code
_entity_poly.pdbx_strand_id
1 'polypeptide(L)'
;MIQRSFKPSKIIRKNKLINIYMANQQVSQDSKLFAALSYLWLLSVVMLFLKKDDEFVKFHAKQGTVIFAVSIILWFIPILGWMLQVAVLIAVVIGFLKAYSGEKYKMPVIGDLADKINI
;
A
#
# COMPACT_ATOMS: atom_id res chain seq x y z
N MET A 1 0.33 -1.66 56.50
CA MET A 1 -0.05 -2.41 55.28
C MET A 1 1.14 -2.41 54.33
N ILE A 2 1.84 -3.54 54.17
CA ILE A 2 3.10 -3.60 53.39
C ILE A 2 2.74 -3.83 51.91
N GLN A 3 2.98 -2.82 51.06
CA GLN A 3 2.88 -2.97 49.61
C GLN A 3 4.06 -3.80 49.10
N ARG A 4 3.88 -5.10 48.91
CA ARG A 4 4.87 -5.92 48.21
C ARG A 4 4.90 -5.51 46.74
N SER A 5 6.00 -4.90 46.29
CA SER A 5 6.19 -4.48 44.91
C SER A 5 6.23 -5.72 44.00
N PHE A 6 5.16 -5.92 43.22
CA PHE A 6 5.10 -6.98 42.24
C PHE A 6 6.11 -6.72 41.11
N LYS A 7 7.11 -7.58 40.97
CA LYS A 7 8.13 -7.49 39.91
C LYS A 7 7.78 -8.52 38.83
N PRO A 8 7.32 -8.10 37.64
CA PRO A 8 6.85 -9.04 36.62
C PRO A 8 8.00 -9.93 36.13
N SER A 9 7.68 -11.21 35.89
CA SER A 9 8.64 -12.24 35.48
C SER A 9 9.29 -11.90 34.12
N LYS A 10 10.49 -12.45 33.86
CA LYS A 10 11.23 -12.24 32.60
C LYS A 10 10.40 -12.63 31.37
N ILE A 11 9.58 -13.68 31.48
CA ILE A 11 8.70 -14.16 30.41
C ILE A 11 7.61 -13.12 30.09
N ILE A 12 6.95 -12.57 31.11
CA ILE A 12 5.90 -11.55 30.94
C ILE A 12 6.49 -10.28 30.29
N ARG A 13 7.69 -9.87 30.70
CA ARG A 13 8.38 -8.72 30.07
C ARG A 13 8.72 -8.99 28.61
N LYS A 14 9.25 -10.17 28.28
CA LYS A 14 9.58 -10.54 26.89
C LYS A 14 8.34 -10.52 25.99
N ASN A 15 7.23 -11.13 26.43
CA ASN A 15 5.98 -11.13 25.65
C ASN A 15 5.40 -9.72 25.48
N LYS A 16 5.47 -8.89 26.52
CA LYS A 16 5.06 -7.48 26.43
C LYS A 16 5.90 -6.71 25.42
N LEU A 17 7.21 -6.91 25.42
CA LEU A 17 8.11 -6.29 24.44
C LEU A 17 7.78 -6.76 23.02
N ILE A 18 7.64 -8.06 22.79
CA ILE A 18 7.24 -8.62 21.48
C ILE A 18 5.94 -7.99 20.99
N ASN A 19 4.93 -7.88 21.84
CA ASN A 19 3.65 -7.26 21.45
C ASN A 19 3.79 -5.77 21.10
N ILE A 20 4.65 -5.03 21.80
CA ILE A 20 4.95 -3.62 21.47
C ILE A 20 5.68 -3.51 20.13
N TYR A 21 6.66 -4.37 19.87
CA TYR A 21 7.35 -4.42 18.58
C TYR A 21 6.40 -4.76 17.43
N MET A 22 5.51 -5.74 17.62
CA MET A 22 4.51 -6.13 16.62
C MET A 22 3.47 -5.03 16.36
N ALA A 23 3.02 -4.31 17.40
CA ALA A 23 2.12 -3.16 17.24
C ALA A 23 2.78 -2.00 16.46
N ASN A 24 4.06 -1.73 16.71
CA ASN A 24 4.81 -0.70 15.99
C ASN A 24 5.18 -1.10 14.55
N GLN A 25 5.13 -2.39 14.21
CA GLN A 25 5.35 -2.90 12.86
C GLN A 25 4.10 -2.80 11.97
N GLN A 26 2.94 -2.49 12.56
CA GLN A 26 1.69 -2.40 11.83
C GLN A 26 1.68 -1.13 10.95
N VAL A 27 1.29 -1.27 9.69
CA VAL A 27 1.18 -0.14 8.76
C VAL A 27 0.23 0.92 9.34
N SER A 28 0.69 2.17 9.43
CA SER A 28 -0.09 3.26 10.01
C SER A 28 -1.39 3.52 9.22
N GLN A 29 -2.43 4.05 9.86
CA GLN A 29 -3.68 4.39 9.17
C GLN A 29 -3.47 5.42 8.07
N ASP A 30 -2.59 6.40 8.29
CA ASP A 30 -2.20 7.39 7.30
C ASP A 30 -1.52 6.75 6.09
N SER A 31 -0.58 5.82 6.32
CA SER A 31 0.09 5.07 5.26
C SER A 31 -0.92 4.26 4.44
N LYS A 32 -1.90 3.62 5.09
CA LYS A 32 -2.99 2.89 4.39
C LYS A 32 -3.83 3.82 3.53
N LEU A 33 -4.21 4.98 4.06
CA LEU A 33 -4.99 5.99 3.33
C LEU A 33 -4.21 6.50 2.11
N PHE A 34 -2.96 6.94 2.27
CA PHE A 34 -2.15 7.45 1.17
C PHE A 34 -1.86 6.38 0.11
N ALA A 35 -1.60 5.13 0.53
CA ALA A 35 -1.43 4.02 -0.39
C ALA A 35 -2.72 3.73 -1.18
N ALA A 36 -3.88 3.77 -0.55
CA ALA A 36 -5.16 3.57 -1.23
C ALA A 36 -5.45 4.71 -2.23
N LEU A 37 -5.23 5.97 -1.83
CA LEU A 37 -5.34 7.13 -2.72
C LEU A 37 -4.39 7.03 -3.93
N SER A 38 -3.29 6.30 -3.80
CA SER A 38 -2.36 6.07 -4.90
C SER A 38 -2.92 5.21 -6.03
N TYR A 39 -4.15 4.69 -5.93
CA TYR A 39 -4.85 4.04 -7.04
C TYR A 39 -5.81 4.97 -7.79
N LEU A 40 -5.94 6.25 -7.39
CA LEU A 40 -6.82 7.22 -8.02
C LEU A 40 -6.08 8.05 -9.08
N TRP A 41 -5.73 7.39 -10.19
CA TRP A 41 -5.11 8.00 -11.40
C TRP A 41 -3.95 8.94 -11.05
N LEU A 42 -4.11 10.25 -11.27
CA LEU A 42 -3.05 11.25 -11.08
C LEU A 42 -2.48 11.26 -9.65
N LEU A 43 -3.30 10.89 -8.64
CA LEU A 43 -2.83 10.79 -7.26
C LEU A 43 -1.74 9.73 -7.08
N SER A 44 -1.67 8.70 -7.94
CA SER A 44 -0.59 7.71 -7.91
C SER A 44 0.79 8.36 -8.04
N VAL A 45 0.93 9.26 -9.01
CA VAL A 45 2.17 9.99 -9.29
C VAL A 45 2.46 10.99 -8.18
N VAL A 46 1.43 11.70 -7.71
CA VAL A 46 1.56 12.65 -6.59
C VAL A 46 2.10 11.93 -5.34
N MET A 47 1.51 10.79 -4.97
CA MET A 47 1.92 10.02 -3.79
C MET A 47 3.31 9.42 -3.94
N LEU A 48 3.72 9.04 -5.16
CA LEU A 48 5.06 8.52 -5.44
C LEU A 48 6.17 9.50 -5.03
N PHE A 49 5.93 10.80 -5.21
CA PHE A 49 6.89 11.85 -4.83
C PHE A 49 6.60 12.43 -3.43
N LEU A 50 5.34 12.59 -3.05
CA LEU A 50 4.94 13.18 -1.77
C LEU A 50 5.26 12.27 -0.57
N LYS A 51 5.16 10.95 -0.76
CA LYS A 51 5.33 9.92 0.28
C LYS A 51 6.44 8.93 -0.06
N LYS A 52 7.49 9.39 -0.75
CA LYS A 52 8.63 8.58 -1.20
C LYS A 52 9.40 7.85 -0.09
N ASP A 53 9.37 8.40 1.13
CA ASP A 53 10.05 7.84 2.31
C ASP A 53 9.20 6.77 3.02
N ASP A 54 7.92 6.65 2.66
CA ASP A 54 7.03 5.59 3.14
C ASP A 54 7.05 4.42 2.15
N GLU A 55 7.76 3.35 2.50
CA GLU A 55 7.90 2.17 1.65
C GLU A 55 6.58 1.44 1.36
N PHE A 56 5.54 1.61 2.20
CA PHE A 56 4.23 1.04 1.93
C PHE A 56 3.48 1.87 0.89
N VAL A 57 3.45 3.19 1.07
CA VAL A 57 2.81 4.10 0.11
C VAL A 57 3.53 4.05 -1.24
N LYS A 58 4.87 4.12 -1.24
CA LYS A 58 5.69 4.05 -2.47
C LYS A 58 5.42 2.77 -3.26
N PHE A 59 5.31 1.63 -2.58
CA PHE A 59 4.99 0.35 -3.23
C PHE A 59 3.65 0.39 -3.99
N HIS A 60 2.58 0.90 -3.34
CA HIS A 60 1.27 1.02 -3.98
C HIS A 60 1.24 2.12 -5.05
N ALA A 61 1.96 3.23 -4.83
CA ALA A 61 2.08 4.34 -5.78
C ALA A 61 2.79 3.97 -7.08
N LYS A 62 3.82 3.12 -7.03
CA LYS A 62 4.46 2.58 -8.24
C LYS A 62 3.45 1.76 -9.07
N GLN A 63 2.70 0.86 -8.43
CA GLN A 63 1.67 0.07 -9.12
C GLN A 63 0.54 0.95 -9.68
N GLY A 64 0.05 1.91 -8.89
CA GLY A 64 -0.95 2.89 -9.33
C GLY A 64 -0.47 3.72 -10.52
N THR A 65 0.81 4.09 -10.57
CA THR A 65 1.42 4.85 -11.67
C THR A 65 1.44 4.02 -12.95
N VAL A 66 1.79 2.74 -12.87
CA VAL A 66 1.72 1.82 -14.03
C VAL A 66 0.29 1.68 -14.53
N ILE A 67 -0.68 1.45 -13.63
CA ILE A 67 -2.10 1.33 -13.99
C ILE A 67 -2.60 2.63 -14.64
N PHE A 68 -2.21 3.78 -14.10
CA PHE A 68 -2.57 5.08 -14.66
C PHE A 68 -2.00 5.27 -16.09
N ALA A 69 -0.73 4.93 -16.29
CA ALA A 69 -0.10 4.99 -17.62
C ALA A 69 -0.80 4.07 -18.63
N VAL A 70 -1.12 2.83 -18.24
CA VAL A 70 -1.90 1.89 -19.07
C VAL A 70 -3.28 2.46 -19.39
N SER A 71 -3.98 3.02 -18.40
CA SER A 71 -5.28 3.67 -18.61
C SER A 71 -5.21 4.78 -19.66
N ILE A 72 -4.17 5.63 -19.63
CA ILE A 72 -3.98 6.69 -20.63
C ILE A 72 -3.79 6.10 -22.02
N ILE A 73 -2.96 5.07 -22.18
CA ILE A 73 -2.72 4.43 -23.49
C ILE A 73 -4.01 3.84 -24.05
N LEU A 74 -4.79 3.14 -23.23
CA LEU A 74 -6.06 2.52 -23.64
C LEU A 74 -7.12 3.53 -24.06
N TRP A 75 -7.12 4.75 -23.50
CA TRP A 75 -8.05 5.82 -23.89
C TRP A 75 -7.95 6.20 -25.38
N PHE A 76 -6.78 6.05 -25.99
CA PHE A 76 -6.54 6.36 -27.41
C PHE A 76 -6.88 5.21 -28.37
N ILE A 77 -7.32 4.05 -27.88
CA ILE A 77 -7.69 2.89 -28.70
C ILE A 77 -9.22 2.76 -28.68
N PRO A 78 -9.94 3.21 -29.73
CA PRO A 78 -11.40 3.15 -29.76
C PRO A 78 -11.90 1.72 -29.64
N ILE A 79 -13.08 1.56 -29.04
CA ILE A 79 -13.77 0.26 -28.84
C ILE A 79 -12.98 -0.69 -27.93
N LEU A 80 -11.87 -1.28 -28.39
CA LEU A 80 -11.08 -2.26 -27.63
C LEU A 80 -10.47 -1.65 -26.37
N GLY A 81 -9.85 -0.47 -26.47
CA GLY A 81 -9.26 0.20 -25.32
C GLY A 81 -10.32 0.54 -24.28
N TRP A 82 -11.47 1.04 -24.71
CA TRP A 82 -12.58 1.36 -23.82
C TRP A 82 -13.15 0.12 -23.11
N MET A 83 -13.24 -1.01 -23.81
CA MET A 83 -13.64 -2.28 -23.17
C MET A 83 -12.60 -2.73 -22.12
N LEU A 84 -11.31 -2.58 -22.42
CA LEU A 84 -10.23 -2.92 -21.47
C LEU A 84 -10.17 -1.98 -20.27
N GLN A 85 -10.79 -0.79 -20.31
CA GLN A 85 -10.90 0.09 -19.14
C GLN A 85 -11.70 -0.55 -18.00
N VAL A 86 -12.57 -1.51 -18.29
CA VAL A 86 -13.25 -2.28 -17.25
C VAL A 86 -12.24 -3.10 -16.43
N ALA A 87 -11.25 -3.72 -17.09
CA ALA A 87 -10.19 -4.45 -16.40
C ALA A 87 -9.28 -3.51 -15.59
N VAL A 88 -8.98 -2.32 -16.12
CA VAL A 88 -8.27 -1.26 -15.39
C VAL A 88 -9.03 -0.87 -14.12
N LEU A 89 -10.35 -0.65 -14.21
CA LEU A 89 -11.17 -0.29 -13.07
C LEU A 89 -11.15 -1.39 -11.99
N ILE A 90 -11.21 -2.67 -12.39
CA ILE A 90 -11.10 -3.80 -11.48
C ILE A 90 -9.73 -3.79 -10.77
N ALA A 91 -8.65 -3.58 -11.51
CA ALA A 91 -7.30 -3.47 -10.95
C ALA A 91 -7.19 -2.31 -9.93
N VAL A 92 -7.75 -1.15 -10.26
CA VAL A 92 -7.82 0.02 -9.35
C VAL A 92 -8.55 -0.35 -8.06
N VAL A 93 -9.73 -0.97 -8.15
CA VAL A 93 -10.54 -1.32 -6.97
C VAL A 93 -9.81 -2.35 -6.09
N ILE A 94 -9.25 -3.41 -6.69
CA ILE A 94 -8.48 -4.42 -5.94
C ILE A 94 -7.28 -3.79 -5.25
N GLY A 95 -6.50 -2.99 -5.98
CA GLY A 95 -5.34 -2.28 -5.44
C GLY A 95 -5.71 -1.37 -4.28
N PHE A 96 -6.77 -0.56 -4.45
CA PHE A 96 -7.30 0.32 -3.43
C PHE A 96 -7.67 -0.43 -2.15
N LEU A 97 -8.48 -1.49 -2.27
CA LEU A 97 -8.94 -2.27 -1.11
C LEU A 97 -7.78 -2.95 -0.38
N LYS A 98 -6.83 -3.50 -1.13
CA LYS A 98 -5.63 -4.14 -0.57
C LYS A 98 -4.76 -3.14 0.18
N ALA A 99 -4.49 -1.98 -0.42
CA ALA A 99 -3.76 -0.90 0.23
C ALA A 99 -4.46 -0.40 1.50
N TYR A 100 -5.78 -0.17 1.43
CA TYR A 100 -6.57 0.30 2.58
C TYR A 100 -6.63 -0.74 3.71
N SER A 101 -6.55 -2.04 3.40
CA SER A 101 -6.43 -3.09 4.41
C SER A 101 -5.06 -3.15 5.09
N GLY A 102 -4.02 -2.56 4.47
CA GLY A 102 -2.63 -2.63 4.92
C GLY A 102 -1.84 -3.79 4.32
N GLU A 103 -2.32 -4.39 3.24
CA GLU A 103 -1.68 -5.53 2.58
C GLU A 103 -0.78 -5.05 1.43
N LYS A 104 0.52 -5.40 1.48
CA LYS A 104 1.46 -5.20 0.36
C LYS A 104 1.18 -6.21 -0.76
N TYR A 105 0.07 -6.04 -1.45
CA TYR A 105 -0.32 -6.90 -2.55
C TYR A 105 0.42 -6.53 -3.83
N LYS A 106 1.25 -7.43 -4.34
CA LYS A 106 1.92 -7.31 -5.64
C LYS A 106 0.99 -7.88 -6.71
N MET A 107 0.39 -7.00 -7.51
CA MET A 107 -0.52 -7.41 -8.57
C MET A 107 0.26 -8.15 -9.67
N PRO A 108 -0.22 -9.30 -10.16
CA PRO A 108 0.44 -10.00 -11.26
C PRO A 108 0.60 -9.08 -12.49
N VAL A 109 1.73 -9.18 -13.19
CA VAL A 109 2.10 -8.33 -14.34
C VAL A 109 2.38 -6.87 -13.97
N ILE A 110 1.43 -6.17 -13.34
CA ILE A 110 1.57 -4.76 -12.95
C ILE A 110 2.69 -4.56 -11.92
N GLY A 111 2.79 -5.45 -10.94
CA GLY A 111 3.81 -5.38 -9.90
C GLY A 111 5.23 -5.55 -10.45
N ASP A 112 5.41 -6.43 -11.43
CA ASP A 112 6.73 -6.63 -12.07
C ASP A 112 7.14 -5.43 -12.95
N LEU A 113 6.17 -4.73 -13.53
CA LEU A 113 6.41 -3.45 -14.21
C LEU A 113 6.72 -2.33 -13.21
N ALA A 114 6.00 -2.29 -12.08
CA ALA A 114 6.17 -1.29 -11.04
C ALA A 114 7.56 -1.37 -10.38
N ASP A 115 8.11 -2.58 -10.22
CA ASP A 115 9.45 -2.80 -9.67
C ASP A 115 10.57 -2.19 -10.52
N LYS A 116 10.32 -1.90 -11.81
CA LYS A 116 11.29 -1.24 -12.71
C LYS A 116 11.38 0.27 -12.50
N ILE A 117 10.47 0.86 -11.73
CA ILE A 117 10.48 2.29 -11.41
C ILE A 117 11.54 2.53 -10.31
N ASN A 118 12.71 3.03 -10.71
CA ASN A 118 13.81 3.39 -9.81
C ASN A 118 13.67 4.84 -9.32
N ILE A 119 12.84 5.01 -8.30
CA ILE A 119 12.62 6.22 -7.49
C ILE A 119 12.54 5.80 -6.02
#